data_AF-A0A4T0C5Z3-F1
#
_entry.id   AF-A0A4T0C5Z3-F1
#
_cell.length_a   1.000
_cell.length_b   1.000
_cell.length_c   1.000
_cell.angle_alpha   90.00
_cell.angle_beta   90.00
_cell.angle_gamma   90.00
#
_symmetry.space_group_name_H-M   'P 1'
#
loop_
_entity.id
_entity.type
_entity.pdbx_description
1 polymer ?
#
loop_
_entity_poly.entity_id
_entity_poly.type
_entity_poly.pdbx_seq_one_letter_code
_entity_poly.pdbx_strand_id
1 'polypeptide(L)'
;MLILSILLYTCFLAAPAIANVEKTIFTAPESITFGDARPNLLDLHLVSLSPKKLAIRTALPVVFPTEEYPRGLSSWYLLGGLRPGQRYEVRICWAATQPTDFLLESFEVTDVFDSPALLQDLSIYAEERQSSLLGEGLTGSSEPTAVKQSALFLRIQSVASFYTTNKELMQYPPPVDVNIILDPYLLNIFPQSLLPTAAYIILLAVASWFLSGFAWAKLQLFVQEKQHSD
;
A
#
# COMPACT_ATOMS: atom_id res chain seq x y z
N MET A 1 3.02 -25.67 -29.65
CA MET A 1 3.70 -24.40 -30.01
C MET A 1 2.72 -23.24 -30.16
N LEU A 2 1.58 -23.40 -30.86
CA LEU A 2 0.56 -22.34 -31.02
C LEU A 2 0.08 -21.72 -29.69
N ILE A 3 -0.25 -22.56 -28.68
CA ILE A 3 -0.73 -22.09 -27.37
C ILE A 3 0.34 -21.24 -26.65
N LEU A 4 1.61 -21.67 -26.71
CA LEU A 4 2.72 -20.93 -26.12
C LEU A 4 2.92 -19.58 -26.83
N SER A 5 2.82 -19.55 -28.16
CA SER A 5 2.89 -18.31 -28.95
C SER A 5 1.73 -17.36 -28.65
N ILE A 6 0.51 -17.87 -28.49
CA ILE A 6 -0.65 -17.07 -28.08
C ILE A 6 -0.43 -16.50 -26.68
N LEU A 7 0.02 -17.32 -25.72
CA LEU A 7 0.28 -16.89 -24.35
C LEU A 7 1.35 -15.78 -24.31
N LEU A 8 2.45 -15.97 -25.03
CA LEU A 8 3.54 -14.99 -25.09
C LEU A 8 3.07 -13.67 -25.74
N TYR A 9 2.26 -13.76 -26.80
CA TYR A 9 1.68 -12.60 -27.46
C TYR A 9 0.71 -11.86 -26.53
N THR A 10 -0.16 -12.57 -25.80
CA THR A 10 -1.04 -11.94 -24.81
C THR A 10 -0.29 -11.27 -23.67
N CYS A 11 0.82 -11.86 -23.20
CA CYS A 11 1.68 -11.21 -22.21
C CYS A 11 2.36 -9.95 -22.78
N PHE A 12 2.74 -9.96 -24.07
CA PHE A 12 3.32 -8.79 -24.73
C PHE A 12 2.33 -7.64 -24.88
N LEU A 13 1.03 -7.93 -25.04
CA LEU A 13 -0.03 -6.92 -25.09
C LEU A 13 -0.45 -6.39 -23.71
N ALA A 14 0.08 -6.92 -22.61
CA ALA A 14 -0.28 -6.45 -21.28
C ALA A 14 0.26 -5.03 -21.06
N ALA A 15 -0.66 -4.07 -20.99
CA ALA A 15 -0.34 -2.69 -20.61
C ALA A 15 -0.39 -2.51 -19.09
N PRO A 16 0.51 -1.69 -18.50
CA PRO A 16 0.37 -1.32 -17.10
C PRO A 16 -0.91 -0.52 -16.89
N ALA A 17 -1.66 -0.85 -15.84
CA ALA A 17 -2.78 -0.03 -15.40
C ALA A 17 -2.22 1.11 -14.55
N ILE A 18 -2.47 2.35 -14.99
CA ILE A 18 -2.20 3.55 -14.18
C ILE A 18 -3.40 3.74 -13.26
N ALA A 19 -3.16 3.80 -11.97
CA ALA A 19 -4.18 4.04 -10.96
C ALA A 19 -3.62 4.98 -9.89
N ASN A 20 -4.52 5.58 -9.11
CA ASN A 20 -4.17 6.43 -7.98
C ASN A 20 -3.77 5.57 -6.79
N VAL A 21 -2.63 4.91 -6.98
CA VAL A 21 -1.97 4.07 -6.01
C VAL A 21 -0.48 4.26 -6.15
N GLU A 22 0.18 4.47 -5.02
CA GLU A 22 1.63 4.45 -4.93
C GLU A 22 2.03 3.31 -4.00
N LYS A 23 3.16 2.68 -4.25
CA LYS A 23 3.55 1.48 -3.50
C LYS A 23 5.05 1.34 -3.33
N THR A 24 5.41 0.75 -2.20
CA THR A 24 6.78 0.28 -1.95
C THR A 24 6.76 -1.17 -1.46
N ILE A 25 7.82 -1.91 -1.79
CA ILE A 25 7.98 -3.32 -1.45
C ILE A 25 9.27 -3.46 -0.66
N PHE A 26 9.22 -4.15 0.46
CA PHE A 26 10.38 -4.41 1.30
C PHE A 26 10.34 -5.84 1.84
N THR A 27 11.48 -6.28 2.37
CA THR A 27 11.59 -7.52 3.14
C THR A 27 11.68 -7.14 4.61
N ALA A 28 10.88 -7.78 5.45
CA ALA A 28 10.91 -7.51 6.88
C ALA A 28 12.28 -7.89 7.48
N PRO A 29 12.92 -6.99 8.24
CA PRO A 29 14.24 -7.23 8.82
C PRO A 29 14.16 -8.24 9.97
N GLU A 30 15.31 -8.60 10.52
CA GLU A 30 15.36 -9.41 11.74
C GLU A 30 14.70 -8.69 12.92
N SER A 31 14.17 -9.48 13.85
CA SER A 31 13.50 -8.91 15.02
C SER A 31 14.50 -8.30 15.99
N ILE A 32 14.30 -7.03 16.32
CA ILE A 32 15.11 -6.30 17.32
C ILE A 32 14.36 -6.23 18.65
N THR A 33 15.12 -6.20 19.75
CA THR A 33 14.57 -6.04 21.10
C THR A 33 14.39 -4.55 21.37
N PHE A 34 13.15 -4.12 21.50
CA PHE A 34 12.81 -2.76 21.94
C PHE A 34 12.66 -2.77 23.45
N GLY A 35 13.28 -1.86 24.21
CA GLY A 35 13.01 -1.79 25.66
C GLY A 35 14.03 -1.08 26.54
N ASP A 36 15.32 -1.05 26.20
CA ASP A 36 16.35 -0.65 27.18
C ASP A 36 17.01 0.70 26.91
N ALA A 37 16.90 1.25 25.69
CA ALA A 37 17.47 2.54 25.31
C ALA A 37 16.37 3.60 25.10
N ARG A 38 16.55 4.78 25.70
CA ARG A 38 15.76 5.99 25.41
C ARG A 38 16.46 6.81 24.32
N PRO A 39 15.74 7.43 23.38
CA PRO A 39 14.27 7.43 23.25
C PRO A 39 13.72 6.09 22.71
N ASN A 40 12.62 5.60 23.28
CA ASN A 40 11.99 4.35 22.84
C ASN A 40 11.07 4.63 21.65
N LEU A 41 10.99 3.70 20.69
CA LEU A 41 10.08 3.74 19.55
C LEU A 41 8.61 3.97 19.96
N LEU A 42 8.24 3.45 21.14
CA LEU A 42 6.91 3.58 21.72
C LEU A 42 6.59 5.01 22.16
N ASP A 43 7.61 5.81 22.49
CA ASP A 43 7.46 7.21 22.92
C ASP A 43 7.08 8.13 21.74
N LEU A 44 7.31 7.68 20.50
CA LEU A 44 6.99 8.46 19.29
C LEU A 44 5.49 8.49 18.97
N HIS A 45 4.68 7.65 19.62
CA HIS A 45 3.21 7.57 19.43
C HIS A 45 2.75 7.50 17.96
N LEU A 46 3.58 6.91 17.08
CA LEU A 46 3.27 6.74 15.67
C LEU A 46 2.09 5.78 15.48
N VAL A 47 1.29 6.01 14.45
CA VAL A 47 0.29 5.01 14.07
C VAL A 47 0.99 3.80 13.49
N SER A 48 0.65 2.62 13.98
CA SER A 48 1.24 1.37 13.51
C SER A 48 0.32 0.56 12.58
N LEU A 49 0.91 0.04 11.50
CA LEU A 49 0.38 -1.08 10.72
C LEU A 49 1.06 -2.38 11.15
N SER A 50 0.32 -3.47 11.19
CA SER A 50 0.84 -4.79 11.53
C SER A 50 0.06 -5.88 10.81
N PRO A 51 0.51 -7.15 10.82
CA PRO A 51 -0.27 -8.26 10.26
C PRO A 51 -1.67 -8.43 10.90
N LYS A 52 -1.91 -7.86 12.10
CA LYS A 52 -3.24 -7.82 12.75
C LYS A 52 -4.08 -6.61 12.32
N LYS A 53 -3.44 -5.54 11.85
CA LYS A 53 -4.07 -4.30 11.38
C LYS A 53 -3.43 -3.91 10.05
N LEU A 54 -3.95 -4.53 8.99
CA LEU A 54 -3.42 -4.43 7.64
C LEU A 54 -3.75 -3.11 6.93
N ALA A 55 -4.71 -2.33 7.44
CA ALA A 55 -5.13 -1.10 6.78
C ALA A 55 -5.48 0.01 7.77
N ILE A 56 -5.21 1.25 7.35
CA ILE A 56 -5.59 2.48 8.06
C ILE A 56 -6.16 3.46 7.05
N ARG A 57 -7.32 4.05 7.40
CA ARG A 57 -7.88 5.19 6.70
C ARG A 57 -7.57 6.46 7.49
N THR A 58 -7.03 7.46 6.81
CA THR A 58 -6.62 8.72 7.41
C THR A 58 -6.64 9.82 6.36
N ALA A 59 -6.64 11.08 6.80
CA ALA A 59 -6.35 12.21 5.94
C ALA A 59 -4.88 12.61 6.09
N LEU A 60 -4.18 12.81 4.98
CA LEU A 60 -2.80 13.31 4.97
C LEU A 60 -2.78 14.79 4.60
N PRO A 61 -2.11 15.66 5.38
CA PRO A 61 -1.89 17.03 4.95
C PRO A 61 -1.03 17.04 3.70
N VAL A 62 -1.27 18.02 2.83
CA VAL A 62 -0.52 18.17 1.57
C VAL A 62 -0.11 19.63 1.42
N VAL A 63 0.97 19.86 0.70
CA VAL A 63 1.41 21.20 0.31
C VAL A 63 1.85 21.19 -1.14
N PHE A 64 1.79 22.35 -1.80
CA PHE A 64 2.44 22.51 -3.09
C PHE A 64 3.97 22.47 -2.93
N PRO A 65 4.72 21.99 -3.93
CA PRO A 65 6.17 22.00 -3.90
C PRO A 65 6.72 23.40 -3.63
N THR A 66 7.61 23.51 -2.65
CA THR A 66 8.36 24.74 -2.32
C THR A 66 9.84 24.40 -2.18
N GLU A 67 10.71 25.42 -2.04
CA GLU A 67 12.14 25.20 -1.77
C GLU A 67 12.37 24.46 -0.43
N GLU A 68 11.52 24.71 0.56
CA GLU A 68 11.57 24.04 1.86
C GLU A 68 10.99 22.62 1.81
N TYR A 69 9.89 22.45 1.07
CA TYR A 69 9.18 21.16 0.92
C TYR A 69 9.11 20.75 -0.57
N PRO A 70 10.24 20.41 -1.21
CA PRO A 70 10.25 20.06 -2.64
C PRO A 70 9.49 18.76 -2.92
N ARG A 71 9.38 17.90 -1.90
CA ARG A 71 8.63 16.62 -1.94
C ARG A 71 7.41 16.64 -1.01
N GLY A 72 6.96 17.81 -0.58
CA GLY A 72 5.78 17.96 0.28
C GLY A 72 6.06 17.63 1.74
N LEU A 73 4.99 17.36 2.50
CA LEU A 73 5.08 17.08 3.93
C LEU A 73 5.34 15.60 4.19
N SER A 74 6.15 15.32 5.22
CA SER A 74 6.45 13.95 5.65
C SER A 74 5.44 13.49 6.69
N SER A 75 4.88 12.31 6.48
CA SER A 75 4.05 11.58 7.45
C SER A 75 4.69 10.24 7.78
N TRP A 76 4.91 9.99 9.07
CA TRP A 76 5.60 8.79 9.53
C TRP A 76 4.67 7.77 10.19
N TYR A 77 4.95 6.50 9.90
CA TYR A 77 4.20 5.35 10.39
C TYR A 77 5.15 4.25 10.84
N LEU A 78 4.67 3.41 11.76
CA LEU A 78 5.40 2.24 12.24
C LEU A 78 4.86 0.96 11.60
N LEU A 79 5.68 0.24 10.86
CA LEU A 79 5.36 -1.10 10.38
C LEU A 79 5.88 -2.10 11.40
N GLY A 80 5.00 -2.61 12.27
CA GLY A 80 5.38 -3.41 13.44
C GLY A 80 4.84 -4.84 13.41
N GLY A 81 5.44 -5.71 14.22
CA GLY A 81 5.01 -7.11 14.35
C GLY A 81 5.13 -7.91 13.06
N LEU A 82 6.09 -7.55 12.20
CA LEU A 82 6.34 -8.22 10.92
C LEU A 82 6.96 -9.60 11.15
N ARG A 83 6.85 -10.49 10.16
CA ARG A 83 7.57 -11.77 10.16
C ARG A 83 8.92 -11.60 9.48
N PRO A 84 10.07 -11.81 10.16
CA PRO A 84 11.40 -11.70 9.56
C PRO A 84 11.53 -12.49 8.25
N GLY A 85 12.18 -11.89 7.25
CA GLY A 85 12.40 -12.51 5.94
C GLY A 85 11.17 -12.64 5.04
N GLN A 86 9.98 -12.26 5.52
CA GLN A 86 8.79 -12.18 4.68
C GLN A 86 8.76 -10.85 3.93
N ARG A 87 8.40 -10.90 2.64
CA ARG A 87 8.17 -9.71 1.81
C ARG A 87 6.80 -9.12 2.09
N TYR A 88 6.74 -7.80 2.10
CA TYR A 88 5.51 -7.05 2.24
C TYR A 88 5.48 -5.94 1.19
N GLU A 89 4.27 -5.55 0.80
CA GLU A 89 4.01 -4.36 0.00
C GLU A 89 3.15 -3.41 0.82
N VAL A 90 3.54 -2.15 0.87
CA VAL A 90 2.68 -1.09 1.40
C VAL A 90 2.17 -0.27 0.23
N ARG A 91 0.86 -0.08 0.20
CA ARG A 91 0.14 0.70 -0.80
C ARG A 91 -0.56 1.87 -0.14
N ILE A 92 -0.53 3.02 -0.79
CA ILE A 92 -1.41 4.14 -0.48
C ILE A 92 -2.39 4.31 -1.65
N CYS A 93 -3.68 4.39 -1.36
CA CYS A 93 -4.72 4.62 -2.36
C CYS A 93 -5.51 5.88 -2.03
N TRP A 94 -5.86 6.68 -3.05
CA TRP A 94 -6.63 7.91 -2.88
C TRP A 94 -7.63 8.13 -4.02
N ALA A 95 -8.58 9.06 -3.80
CA ALA A 95 -9.60 9.39 -4.78
C ALA A 95 -9.04 10.21 -5.95
N ALA A 96 -9.52 9.94 -7.17
CA ALA A 96 -9.14 10.72 -8.36
C ALA A 96 -9.55 12.19 -8.31
N THR A 97 -10.50 12.53 -7.43
CA THR A 97 -10.94 13.91 -7.18
C THR A 97 -9.99 14.69 -6.26
N GLN A 98 -8.98 14.03 -5.68
CA GLN A 98 -7.95 14.64 -4.82
C GLN A 98 -6.55 14.40 -5.43
N PRO A 99 -6.26 15.00 -6.60
CA PRO A 99 -4.97 14.87 -7.30
C PRO A 99 -3.80 15.24 -6.38
N THR A 100 -2.97 14.23 -6.10
CA THR A 100 -1.88 14.28 -5.14
C THR A 100 -0.81 13.29 -5.58
N ASP A 101 0.45 13.70 -5.47
CA ASP A 101 1.58 12.82 -5.69
C ASP A 101 2.13 12.37 -4.34
N PHE A 102 2.34 11.07 -4.19
CA PHE A 102 2.88 10.48 -2.98
C PHE A 102 4.24 9.83 -3.25
N LEU A 103 5.13 9.87 -2.27
CA LEU A 103 6.38 9.10 -2.28
C LEU A 103 6.46 8.23 -1.03
N LEU A 104 6.66 6.93 -1.20
CA LEU A 104 6.69 5.95 -0.12
C LEU A 104 8.08 5.37 0.04
N GLU A 105 8.65 5.52 1.23
CA GLU A 105 9.97 4.99 1.57
C GLU A 105 9.91 4.23 2.90
N SER A 106 10.51 3.04 2.92
CA SER A 106 10.66 2.23 4.13
C SER A 106 12.10 2.28 4.60
N PHE A 107 12.32 2.50 5.89
CA PHE A 107 13.64 2.57 6.51
C PHE A 107 13.76 1.58 7.65
N GLU A 108 14.94 0.97 7.78
CA GLU A 108 15.25 0.24 9.00
C GLU A 108 15.33 1.21 10.18
N VAL A 109 15.02 0.69 11.36
CA VAL A 109 15.00 1.51 12.57
C VAL A 109 16.37 2.13 12.83
N THR A 110 17.45 1.36 12.64
CA THR A 110 18.83 1.82 12.78
C THR A 110 19.18 2.93 11.78
N ASP A 111 18.79 2.78 10.52
CA ASP A 111 19.11 3.75 9.46
C ASP A 111 18.52 5.14 9.75
N VAL A 112 17.32 5.19 10.33
CA VAL A 112 16.69 6.46 10.72
C VAL A 112 17.44 7.11 11.87
N PHE A 113 17.89 6.32 12.86
CA PHE A 113 18.63 6.85 14.01
C PHE A 113 20.07 7.26 13.65
N ASP A 114 20.68 6.61 12.66
CA ASP A 114 22.03 6.91 12.19
C ASP A 114 22.06 8.12 11.22
N SER A 115 20.91 8.50 10.65
CA SER A 115 20.78 9.63 9.72
C SER A 115 20.17 10.86 10.41
N PRO A 116 20.95 11.94 10.66
CA PRO A 116 20.44 13.14 11.33
C PRO A 116 19.25 13.78 10.61
N ALA A 117 19.24 13.74 9.27
CA ALA A 117 18.17 14.32 8.47
C ALA A 117 16.85 13.54 8.62
N LEU A 118 16.91 12.20 8.66
CA LEU A 118 15.71 11.37 8.86
C LEU A 118 15.20 11.45 10.29
N LEU A 119 16.11 11.46 11.27
CA LEU A 119 15.76 11.62 12.67
C LEU A 119 15.06 12.95 12.93
N GLN A 120 15.57 14.05 12.36
CA GLN A 120 14.94 15.38 12.48
C GLN A 120 13.55 15.43 11.84
N ASP A 121 13.40 14.88 10.63
CA ASP A 121 12.11 14.79 9.92
C ASP A 121 11.09 13.96 10.73
N LEU A 122 11.53 12.84 11.32
CA LEU A 122 10.72 12.02 12.21
C LEU A 122 10.33 12.75 13.50
N SER A 123 11.27 13.46 14.13
CA SER A 123 11.00 14.16 15.41
C SER A 123 9.99 15.28 15.24
N ILE A 124 10.10 16.07 14.16
CA ILE A 124 9.14 17.13 13.83
C ILE A 124 7.72 16.55 13.74
N TYR A 125 7.55 15.47 12.96
CA TYR A 125 6.25 14.82 12.82
C TYR A 125 5.73 14.24 14.15
N ALA A 126 6.61 13.63 14.96
CA ALA A 126 6.22 13.07 16.26
C ALA A 126 5.76 14.15 17.25
N GLU A 127 6.44 15.31 17.29
CA GLU A 127 6.09 16.46 18.14
C GLU A 127 4.74 17.09 17.75
N GLU A 128 4.51 17.30 16.45
CA GLU A 128 3.23 17.81 15.93
C GLU A 128 2.07 16.87 16.30
N ARG A 129 2.31 15.56 16.14
CA ARG A 129 1.33 14.53 16.48
C ARG A 129 1.04 14.49 17.98
N GLN A 130 2.06 14.56 18.83
CA GLN A 130 1.88 14.57 20.28
C GLN A 130 1.10 15.79 20.74
N SER A 131 1.37 16.95 20.14
CA SER A 131 0.62 18.20 20.40
C SER A 131 -0.86 18.05 20.05
N SER A 132 -1.17 17.38 18.93
CA SER A 132 -2.55 17.07 18.52
C SER A 132 -3.25 16.11 19.50
N LEU A 133 -2.58 15.04 19.91
CA LEU A 133 -3.12 14.04 20.86
C LEU A 133 -3.42 14.64 22.24
N LEU A 134 -2.58 15.57 22.73
CA LEU A 134 -2.82 16.30 23.98
C LEU A 134 -4.10 17.15 23.91
N GLY A 135 -4.45 17.67 22.72
CA GLY A 135 -5.70 18.38 22.47
C GLY A 135 -6.95 17.48 22.48
N GLU A 136 -6.79 16.19 22.16
CA GLU A 136 -7.88 15.20 22.11
C GLU A 136 -8.12 14.45 23.44
N GLY A 137 -7.36 14.74 24.50
CA GLY A 137 -7.61 14.21 25.85
C GLY A 137 -7.39 12.70 26.01
N LEU A 138 -6.74 12.03 25.05
CA LEU A 138 -6.51 10.59 25.09
C LEU A 138 -5.22 10.25 25.85
N THR A 139 -5.35 10.04 27.16
CA THR A 139 -4.31 9.44 28.00
C THR A 139 -4.30 7.91 27.82
N GLY A 140 -3.62 7.43 26.79
CA GLY A 140 -3.41 6.00 26.55
C GLY A 140 -2.11 5.51 27.18
N SER A 141 -2.16 5.03 28.42
CA SER A 141 -1.07 4.30 29.07
C SER A 141 -0.83 2.96 28.35
N SER A 142 0.36 2.76 27.80
CA SER A 142 0.83 1.43 27.38
C SER A 142 2.10 1.11 28.15
N GLU A 143 2.02 0.07 29.00
CA GLU A 143 3.17 -0.46 29.72
C GLU A 143 4.30 -0.87 28.76
N PRO A 144 5.56 -0.47 29.01
CA PRO A 144 6.68 -0.90 28.19
C PRO A 144 7.14 -2.28 28.65
N THR A 145 6.55 -3.33 28.08
CA THR A 145 7.21 -4.65 28.09
C THR A 145 8.17 -4.68 26.91
N ALA A 146 9.43 -5.10 27.12
CA ALA A 146 10.37 -5.26 26.03
C ALA A 146 9.84 -6.31 25.04
N VAL A 147 9.33 -5.88 23.89
CA VAL A 147 8.78 -6.79 22.87
C VAL A 147 9.82 -6.93 21.77
N LYS A 148 10.36 -8.13 21.60
CA LYS A 148 11.17 -8.46 20.42
C LYS A 148 10.26 -8.55 19.20
N GLN A 149 10.40 -7.64 18.24
CA GLN A 149 9.59 -7.63 17.03
C GLN A 149 10.41 -7.16 15.81
N SER A 150 10.03 -7.60 14.62
CA SER A 150 10.54 -7.04 13.37
C SER A 150 9.73 -5.79 13.04
N ALA A 151 10.42 -4.66 12.85
CA ALA A 151 9.77 -3.39 12.56
C ALA A 151 10.58 -2.52 11.60
N LEU A 152 9.87 -1.66 10.88
CA LEU A 152 10.41 -0.64 9.96
C LEU A 152 9.65 0.67 10.16
N PHE A 153 10.31 1.77 9.85
CA PHE A 153 9.61 3.03 9.65
C PHE A 153 9.14 3.15 8.21
N LEU A 154 7.96 3.73 8.03
CA LEU A 154 7.44 4.14 6.73
C LEU A 154 7.31 5.65 6.73
N ARG A 155 7.98 6.31 5.78
CA ARG A 155 7.76 7.71 5.46
C ARG A 155 6.88 7.81 4.21
N ILE A 156 5.86 8.64 4.30
CA ILE A 156 5.00 9.03 3.19
C ILE A 156 5.17 10.53 3.00
N GLN A 157 5.68 10.95 1.84
CA GLN A 157 5.72 12.36 1.48
C GLN A 157 4.55 12.68 0.56
N SER A 158 3.83 13.77 0.83
CA SER A 158 2.56 14.09 0.18
C SER A 158 2.57 15.49 -0.44
N VAL A 159 2.37 15.53 -1.76
CA VAL A 159 2.49 16.74 -2.59
C VAL A 159 1.16 17.00 -3.29
N ALA A 160 0.62 18.20 -3.15
CA ALA A 160 -0.55 18.62 -3.92
C ALA A 160 -0.18 18.73 -5.41
N SER A 161 -0.89 18.01 -6.29
CA SER A 161 -0.59 17.95 -7.74
C SER A 161 -1.75 18.45 -8.60
N PHE A 162 -2.24 19.66 -8.30
CA PHE A 162 -3.29 20.31 -9.09
C PHE A 162 -3.09 21.81 -9.29
N TYR A 163 -3.85 22.37 -10.23
CA TYR A 163 -3.92 23.82 -10.44
C TYR A 163 -5.38 24.24 -10.50
N THR A 164 -5.69 25.35 -9.83
CA THR A 164 -7.02 25.94 -9.82
C THR A 164 -6.94 27.45 -9.80
N THR A 165 -7.99 28.12 -10.27
CA THR A 165 -8.13 29.58 -10.19
C THR A 165 -8.51 30.06 -8.79
N ASN A 166 -8.96 29.16 -7.91
CA ASN A 166 -9.24 29.47 -6.52
C ASN A 166 -7.92 29.66 -5.75
N LYS A 167 -7.64 30.91 -5.37
CA LYS A 167 -6.40 31.28 -4.65
C LYS A 167 -6.30 30.63 -3.27
N GLU A 168 -7.40 30.44 -2.56
CA GLU A 168 -7.39 29.82 -1.23
C GLU A 168 -6.95 28.37 -1.34
N LEU A 169 -7.46 27.62 -2.33
CA LEU A 169 -7.06 26.23 -2.58
C LEU A 169 -5.61 26.10 -3.05
N MET A 170 -5.10 27.10 -3.78
CA MET A 170 -3.68 27.15 -4.19
C MET A 170 -2.74 27.51 -3.04
N GLN A 171 -3.23 28.12 -1.95
CA GLN A 171 -2.42 28.49 -0.78
C GLN A 171 -2.54 27.45 0.34
N TYR A 172 -3.73 26.91 0.55
CA TYR A 172 -4.07 25.98 1.62
C TYR A 172 -4.82 24.78 1.04
N PRO A 173 -4.13 23.87 0.33
CA PRO A 173 -4.78 22.68 -0.21
C PRO A 173 -5.33 21.82 0.94
N PRO A 174 -6.54 21.27 0.81
CA PRO A 174 -7.14 20.45 1.85
C PRO A 174 -6.39 19.12 1.99
N PRO A 175 -6.40 18.50 3.20
CA PRO A 175 -5.89 17.15 3.39
C PRO A 175 -6.56 16.13 2.46
N VAL A 176 -5.83 15.07 2.14
CA VAL A 176 -6.25 14.05 1.18
C VAL A 176 -6.61 12.78 1.91
N ASP A 177 -7.79 12.24 1.65
CA ASP A 177 -8.25 11.01 2.27
C ASP A 177 -7.57 9.82 1.59
N VAL A 178 -6.83 9.06 2.40
CA VAL A 178 -6.03 7.94 1.92
C VAL A 178 -6.33 6.66 2.69
N ASN A 179 -6.12 5.54 2.00
CA ASN A 179 -6.10 4.22 2.61
C ASN A 179 -4.69 3.65 2.48
N ILE A 180 -4.01 3.48 3.61
CA ILE A 180 -2.68 2.87 3.69
C ILE A 180 -2.87 1.40 4.03
N ILE A 181 -2.36 0.51 3.18
CA ILE A 181 -2.56 -0.94 3.27
C ILE A 181 -1.21 -1.64 3.28
N LEU A 182 -0.96 -2.46 4.29
CA LEU A 182 0.16 -3.39 4.40
C LEU A 182 -0.31 -4.78 3.94
N ASP A 183 0.30 -5.31 2.88
CA ASP A 183 -0.06 -6.59 2.27
C ASP A 183 1.12 -7.58 2.34
N PRO A 184 1.01 -8.68 3.10
CA PRO A 184 2.04 -9.71 3.13
C PRO A 184 2.11 -10.50 1.82
N TYR A 185 3.31 -10.88 1.42
CA TYR A 185 3.49 -11.79 0.29
C TYR A 185 3.36 -13.25 0.75
N LEU A 186 2.65 -14.03 -0.06
CA LEU A 186 2.62 -15.48 0.05
C LEU A 186 3.83 -16.06 -0.70
N LEU A 187 4.59 -16.91 0.00
CA LEU A 187 5.84 -17.51 -0.51
C LEU A 187 6.85 -16.47 -1.04
N ASN A 188 6.76 -15.20 -0.62
CA ASN A 188 7.58 -14.09 -1.12
C ASN A 188 7.49 -13.82 -2.63
N ILE A 189 6.43 -14.31 -3.31
CA ILE A 189 6.23 -14.11 -4.75
C ILE A 189 5.02 -13.21 -5.02
N PHE A 190 3.86 -13.53 -4.46
CA PHE A 190 2.61 -12.81 -4.75
C PHE A 190 2.02 -12.15 -3.52
N PRO A 191 1.44 -10.95 -3.64
CA PRO A 191 0.68 -10.34 -2.57
C PRO A 191 -0.52 -11.21 -2.18
N GLN A 192 -0.76 -11.37 -0.88
CA GLN A 192 -1.84 -12.22 -0.37
C GLN A 192 -3.21 -11.72 -0.83
N SER A 193 -3.41 -10.41 -0.95
CA SER A 193 -4.67 -9.83 -1.43
C SER A 193 -5.04 -10.22 -2.88
N LEU A 194 -4.10 -10.73 -3.68
CA LEU A 194 -4.36 -11.18 -5.05
C LEU A 194 -5.09 -12.53 -5.11
N LEU A 195 -5.01 -13.33 -4.04
CA LEU A 195 -5.50 -14.71 -4.02
C LEU A 195 -7.00 -14.84 -4.36
N PRO A 196 -7.92 -14.03 -3.79
CA PRO A 196 -9.34 -14.11 -4.13
C PRO A 196 -9.61 -13.79 -5.61
N THR A 197 -8.90 -12.81 -6.17
CA THR A 197 -9.02 -12.42 -7.58
C THR A 197 -8.54 -13.52 -8.50
N ALA A 198 -7.39 -14.15 -8.19
CA ALA A 198 -6.87 -15.28 -8.96
C ALA A 198 -7.84 -16.46 -8.92
N ALA A 199 -8.37 -16.81 -7.74
CA ALA A 199 -9.36 -17.88 -7.59
C ALA A 199 -10.63 -17.60 -8.40
N TYR A 200 -11.13 -16.36 -8.38
CA TYR A 200 -12.28 -15.94 -9.18
C TYR A 200 -12.04 -16.11 -10.69
N ILE A 201 -10.89 -15.64 -11.19
CA ILE A 201 -10.54 -15.75 -12.62
C ILE A 201 -10.44 -17.23 -13.04
N ILE A 202 -9.83 -18.09 -12.21
CA ILE A 202 -9.74 -19.53 -12.48
C ILE A 202 -11.14 -20.16 -12.58
N LEU A 203 -12.02 -19.86 -11.63
CA LEU A 203 -13.39 -20.37 -11.64
C LEU A 203 -14.12 -19.93 -12.91
N LEU A 204 -14.03 -18.64 -13.25
CA LEU A 204 -14.67 -18.08 -14.44
C LEU A 204 -14.14 -18.72 -15.72
N ALA A 205 -12.83 -18.95 -15.83
CA ALA A 205 -12.22 -19.60 -16.97
C ALA A 205 -12.70 -21.04 -17.15
N VAL A 206 -12.73 -21.82 -16.06
CA VAL A 206 -13.22 -23.21 -16.08
C VAL A 206 -14.70 -23.27 -16.47
N ALA A 207 -15.55 -22.41 -15.88
CA ALA A 207 -16.96 -22.34 -16.23
C ALA A 207 -17.18 -21.98 -17.71
N SER A 208 -16.43 -20.98 -18.21
CA SER A 208 -16.49 -20.56 -19.61
C SER A 208 -16.08 -21.67 -20.58
N TRP A 209 -15.07 -22.46 -20.22
CA TRP A 209 -14.64 -23.62 -20.99
C TRP A 209 -15.76 -24.66 -21.13
N PHE A 210 -16.42 -25.01 -20.01
CA PHE A 210 -17.53 -25.96 -20.03
C PHE A 210 -18.74 -25.44 -20.82
N LEU A 211 -19.10 -24.16 -20.65
CA LEU A 211 -20.20 -23.54 -21.40
C LEU A 211 -19.91 -23.50 -22.90
N SER A 212 -18.67 -23.16 -23.29
CA SER A 212 -18.24 -23.16 -24.69
C SER A 212 -18.34 -24.56 -25.29
N GLY A 213 -17.86 -25.59 -24.59
CA GLY A 213 -17.97 -26.98 -25.01
C GLY A 213 -19.43 -27.43 -25.17
N PHE A 214 -20.31 -27.06 -24.24
CA PHE A 214 -21.74 -27.36 -24.33
C PHE A 214 -22.41 -26.68 -25.52
N ALA A 215 -22.13 -25.39 -25.73
CA ALA A 215 -22.66 -24.63 -26.87
C ALA A 215 -22.19 -25.21 -28.20
N TRP A 216 -20.90 -25.56 -28.31
CA TRP A 216 -20.33 -26.19 -29.50
C TRP A 216 -20.98 -27.55 -29.80
N ALA A 217 -21.19 -28.39 -28.78
CA ALA A 217 -21.85 -29.67 -28.95
C ALA A 217 -23.30 -29.52 -29.44
N LYS A 218 -24.06 -28.55 -28.90
CA LYS A 218 -25.41 -28.24 -29.37
C LYS A 218 -25.43 -27.72 -30.81
N LEU A 219 -24.51 -26.82 -31.18
CA LEU A 219 -24.36 -26.34 -32.55
C LEU A 219 -24.08 -27.49 -33.52
N GLN A 220 -23.18 -28.41 -33.18
CA GLN A 220 -22.88 -29.56 -34.03
C GLN A 220 -24.10 -30.46 -34.24
N LEU A 221 -24.90 -30.71 -33.19
CA LEU A 221 -26.13 -31.48 -33.31
C LEU A 221 -27.14 -30.81 -34.25
N PHE A 222 -27.37 -29.50 -34.10
CA PHE A 222 -28.27 -28.76 -35.00
C PHE A 222 -27.79 -28.76 -36.46
N VAL A 223 -26.48 -28.64 -36.68
CA VAL A 223 -25.90 -28.68 -38.04
C VAL A 223 -26.07 -30.06 -38.67
N GLN A 224 -25.85 -31.14 -37.92
CA GLN A 224 -26.04 -32.51 -38.41
C GLN A 224 -27.52 -32.81 -38.71
N GLU A 225 -28.44 -32.35 -37.87
CA GLU A 225 -29.90 -32.53 -38.07
C GLU A 225 -30.37 -31.81 -39.35
N LYS A 226 -29.87 -30.61 -39.62
CA LYS A 226 -30.16 -29.88 -40.87
C LYS A 226 -29.64 -30.61 -42.10
N GLN A 227 -28.44 -31.20 -42.06
CA GLN A 227 -27.88 -31.94 -43.20
C GLN A 227 -28.62 -33.24 -43.54
N HIS A 228 -29.40 -33.81 -42.62
CA HIS A 228 -30.19 -35.03 -42.87
C HIS A 228 -31.61 -34.75 -43.38
N SER A 229 -32.05 -33.49 -43.38
CA SER A 229 -33.40 -33.09 -43.79
C SER A 229 -33.49 -32.49 -45.21
N ASP A 230 -32.35 -32.30 -45.87
CA ASP A 230 -32.23 -31.92 -47.30
C ASP A 230 -31.91 -33.17 -48.15
#